data_AF-A0A847ZVP6-F1
#
_entry.id   AF-A0A847ZVP6-F1
#
_cell.length_a   1.000
_cell.length_b   1.000
_cell.length_c   1.000
_cell.angle_alpha   90.00
_cell.angle_beta   90.00
_cell.angle_gamma   90.00
#
_symmetry.space_group_name_H-M   'P 1'
#
loop_
_entity.id
_entity.type
_entity.pdbx_description
1 polymer ?
#
loop_
_entity_poly.entity_id
_entity_poly.type
_entity_poly.pdbx_seq_one_letter_code
_entity_poly.pdbx_strand_id
1 'polypeptide(L)' 'DYSFCFTELADLFGPRSQGLVELAERIARDDTDGLCEVSDGLFKIEHDAWPFARIVAARFDAWLELAPRQYSKAV' A
#
# COMPACT_ATOMS: atom_id res chain seq x y z
N ASP A 1 6.25 13.23 -1.09
CA ASP A 1 5.04 12.88 -1.88
C ASP A 1 4.32 11.74 -1.17
N TYR A 2 3.09 11.44 -1.57
CA TYR A 2 2.37 10.26 -1.07
C TYR A 2 2.65 9.06 -1.99
N SER A 3 3.89 8.57 -1.95
CA SER A 3 4.34 7.45 -2.79
C SER A 3 5.42 6.61 -2.12
N PHE A 4 5.59 5.37 -2.59
CA PHE A 4 6.68 4.50 -2.18
C PHE A 4 7.06 3.52 -3.29
N CYS A 5 8.35 3.19 -3.37
CA CYS A 5 8.92 2.28 -4.37
C CYS A 5 8.97 0.84 -3.86
N PHE A 6 8.55 -0.12 -4.69
CA PHE A 6 8.52 -1.54 -4.33
C PHE A 6 9.92 -2.14 -4.19
N THR A 7 10.88 -1.71 -5.01
CA THR A 7 12.27 -2.16 -4.92
C THR A 7 12.90 -1.72 -3.61
N GLU A 8 12.73 -0.44 -3.23
CA GLU A 8 13.22 0.06 -1.95
C GLU A 8 12.57 -0.67 -0.77
N LEU A 9 11.28 -1.00 -0.89
CA LEU A 9 10.56 -1.76 0.13
C LEU A 9 11.08 -3.20 0.26
N ALA A 10 11.41 -3.83 -0.86
CA ALA A 10 12.05 -5.15 -0.88
C ALA A 10 13.48 -5.11 -0.29
N ASP A 11 14.26 -4.06 -0.56
CA ASP A 11 15.60 -3.90 0.01
C ASP A 11 15.57 -3.72 1.53
N LEU A 12 14.57 -2.98 2.04
CA LEU A 12 14.45 -2.71 3.47
C LEU A 12 13.87 -3.89 4.27
N PHE A 13 12.87 -4.58 3.73
CA PHE A 13 12.09 -5.58 4.47
C PHE A 13 12.25 -7.01 3.94
N GLY A 14 13.00 -7.20 2.86
CA GLY A 14 13.22 -8.50 2.23
C GLY A 14 11.90 -9.17 1.83
N PRO A 15 11.79 -10.51 1.96
CA PRO A 15 10.58 -11.25 1.59
C PRO A 15 9.29 -10.82 2.31
N ARG A 16 9.39 -10.07 3.42
CA ARG A 16 8.21 -9.57 4.15
C ARG A 16 7.50 -8.43 3.43
N SER A 17 8.16 -7.77 2.46
CA SER A 17 7.55 -6.70 1.66
C SER A 17 6.48 -7.21 0.70
N GLN A 18 6.53 -8.49 0.33
CA GLN A 18 5.74 -9.02 -0.78
C GLN A 18 4.23 -8.90 -0.54
N GLY A 19 3.77 -9.16 0.69
CA GLY A 19 2.36 -8.98 1.03
C GLY A 19 1.89 -7.53 0.93
N LEU A 20 2.77 -6.56 1.21
CA LEU A 20 2.45 -5.14 1.07
C LEU A 20 2.43 -4.71 -0.41
N VAL A 21 3.33 -5.25 -1.24
CA VAL A 21 3.34 -5.01 -2.69
C VAL A 21 2.06 -5.54 -3.33
N GLU A 22 1.69 -6.79 -3.04
CA GLU A 22 0.45 -7.40 -3.52
C GLU A 22 -0.79 -6.60 -3.08
N LEU A 23 -0.78 -6.08 -1.84
CA LEU A 23 -1.84 -5.22 -1.34
C LEU A 23 -1.90 -3.88 -2.08
N ALA A 24 -0.76 -3.22 -2.31
CA ALA A 24 -0.69 -1.94 -3.01
C ALA A 24 -1.21 -2.09 -4.45
N GLU A 25 -0.82 -3.14 -5.15
CA GLU A 25 -1.33 -3.48 -6.49
C GLU A 25 -2.83 -3.74 -6.48
N ARG A 26 -3.34 -4.43 -5.46
CA ARG A 26 -4.78 -4.67 -5.32
C ARG A 26 -5.54 -3.37 -5.06
N ILE A 27 -5.06 -2.52 -4.15
CA ILE A 27 -5.68 -1.24 -3.83
C ILE A 27 -5.77 -0.37 -5.08
N ALA A 28 -4.69 -0.25 -5.84
CA ALA A 28 -4.67 0.51 -7.09
C ALA A 28 -5.58 -0.10 -8.17
N ARG A 29 -5.68 -1.43 -8.26
CA ARG A 29 -6.57 -2.11 -9.22
C ARG A 29 -8.05 -1.96 -8.87
N ASP A 30 -8.37 -2.02 -7.57
CA ASP A 30 -9.72 -1.87 -7.05
C ASP A 30 -10.14 -0.39 -6.96
N ASP A 31 -9.23 0.54 -7.29
CA ASP A 31 -9.51 1.98 -7.27
C ASP A 31 -10.34 2.41 -8.48
N THR A 32 -11.56 2.85 -8.24
CA THR A 32 -12.47 3.38 -9.29
C THR A 32 -12.49 4.90 -9.34
N ASP A 33 -11.95 5.56 -8.31
CA ASP A 33 -12.09 6.99 -8.08
C ASP A 33 -10.85 7.79 -8.52
N GLY A 34 -9.80 7.11 -9.02
CA GLY A 34 -8.56 7.75 -9.49
C GLY A 34 -7.75 8.37 -8.36
N LEU A 35 -7.81 7.78 -7.16
CA LEU A 35 -7.09 8.23 -5.98
C LEU A 35 -5.63 7.79 -5.99
N CYS A 36 -5.36 6.59 -6.50
CA CYS A 36 -4.01 6.03 -6.50
C CYS A 36 -3.75 5.14 -7.70
N GLU A 37 -2.48 5.03 -8.07
CA GLU A 37 -2.04 4.13 -9.12
C GLU A 37 -0.73 3.42 -8.76
N VAL A 38 -0.46 2.34 -9.49
CA VAL A 38 0.83 1.67 -9.52
C VAL A 38 1.39 1.77 -10.93
N SER A 39 2.55 2.39 -11.05
CA SER A 39 3.26 2.59 -12.32
C SER A 39 4.74 2.25 -12.11
N ASP A 40 5.30 1.38 -12.93
CA ASP A 40 6.73 0.99 -12.90
C ASP A 40 7.27 0.57 -11.52
N GLY A 41 6.44 -0.13 -10.72
CA GLY A 41 6.82 -0.58 -9.37
C GLY A 41 6.82 0.54 -8.32
N LEU A 42 6.22 1.69 -8.62
CA LEU A 42 5.96 2.78 -7.69
C LEU A 42 4.45 2.84 -7.42
N PHE A 43 4.06 2.78 -6.14
CA PHE A 43 2.71 3.15 -5.74
C PHE A 43 2.68 4.65 -5.43
N LYS A 44 1.68 5.36 -5.94
CA LYS A 44 1.47 6.78 -5.63
C LYS A 44 -0.01 7.14 -5.49
N ILE A 45 -0.27 8.14 -4.67
CA ILE A 45 -1.55 8.84 -4.61
C ILE A 45 -1.48 10.03 -5.58
N GLU A 46 -2.47 10.14 -6.45
CA GLU A 46 -2.56 11.22 -7.43
C GLU A 46 -2.61 12.58 -6.72
N HIS A 47 -1.98 13.59 -7.31
CA HIS A 47 -1.79 14.89 -6.64
C HIS A 47 -3.14 15.53 -6.24
N ASP A 48 -4.13 15.43 -7.12
CA ASP A 48 -5.48 15.95 -6.88
C ASP A 48 -6.23 15.15 -5.79
N ALA A 49 -5.78 13.93 -5.51
CA ALA A 49 -6.35 13.05 -4.51
C ALA A 49 -5.67 13.14 -3.12
N TRP A 50 -4.65 13.98 -2.95
CA TRP A 50 -3.94 14.14 -1.67
C TRP A 50 -4.83 14.47 -0.47
N PRO A 51 -5.89 15.30 -0.59
CA PRO A 51 -6.83 15.52 0.52
C PRO A 51 -7.51 14.23 1.01
N PHE A 52 -7.59 13.20 0.16
CA PHE A 52 -8.17 11.89 0.43
C PHE A 52 -7.14 10.83 0.80
N ALA A 53 -5.86 11.20 1.02
CA ALA A 53 -4.80 10.23 1.34
C ALA A 53 -5.13 9.33 2.53
N ARG A 54 -5.91 9.83 3.50
CA ARG A 54 -6.38 9.02 4.64
C ARG A 54 -7.35 7.90 4.25
N ILE A 55 -8.14 8.08 3.19
CA ILE A 55 -9.01 7.02 2.65
C ILE A 55 -8.15 5.90 2.09
N VAL A 56 -7.12 6.24 1.31
CA VAL A 56 -6.16 5.26 0.77
C VAL A 56 -5.45 4.54 1.91
N ALA A 57 -4.93 5.28 2.91
CA ALA A 57 -4.27 4.68 4.08
C ALA A 57 -5.19 3.71 4.84
N ALA A 58 -6.46 4.06 5.04
CA ALA A 58 -7.42 3.18 5.71
C ALA A 58 -7.65 1.86 4.97
N ARG A 59 -7.48 1.81 3.63
CA ARG A 59 -7.54 0.55 2.85
C ARG A 59 -6.37 -0.37 3.19
N PHE A 60 -5.20 0.19 3.48
CA PHE A 60 -4.05 -0.59 3.96
C PHE A 60 -4.29 -1.11 5.38
N ASP A 61 -4.81 -0.25 6.27
CA ASP A 61 -5.12 -0.63 7.66
C ASP A 61 -6.15 -1.76 7.74
N ALA A 62 -7.23 -1.69 6.96
CA ALA A 62 -8.27 -2.72 6.92
C ALA A 62 -7.72 -4.10 6.48
N TRP A 63 -6.72 -4.12 5.60
CA TRP A 63 -6.07 -5.36 5.20
C TRP A 63 -5.19 -5.94 6.31
N LEU A 64 -4.51 -5.10 7.10
CA LEU A 64 -3.74 -5.56 8.26
C LEU A 64 -4.62 -6.22 9.32
N GLU A 65 -5.87 -5.80 9.45
CA GLU A 65 -6.86 -6.43 10.34
C GLU A 65 -7.36 -7.79 9.83
N LEU A 66 -7.40 -7.98 8.51
CA LEU A 66 -7.88 -9.21 7.85
C LEU A 66 -6.77 -10.25 7.61
N ALA A 67 -5.51 -9.82 7.54
CA ALA A 67 -4.38 -10.72 7.40
C ALA A 67 -4.30 -11.63 8.66
N PRO A 68 -4.08 -12.96 8.51
CA PRO A 68 -3.79 -13.82 9.66
C PRO A 68 -2.65 -13.17 10.44
N ARG A 69 -2.74 -13.09 11.79
CA ARG A 69 -1.80 -12.35 12.67
C ARG A 69 -0.32 -12.70 12.41
N GLN A 70 0.24 -12.18 11.33
CA GLN A 70 1.64 -12.34 10.93
C GLN A 70 2.48 -11.19 11.46
N TYR A 71 1.82 -10.10 11.86
CA TYR A 71 2.45 -8.84 12.28
C TYR A 71 2.30 -8.52 13.78
N SER A 72 1.52 -9.30 14.55
CA SER A 72 1.51 -9.18 16.02
C SER A 72 2.70 -9.92 16.63
N LYS A 73 3.79 -9.19 16.92
CA LYS A 73 4.50 -9.47 18.17
C LYS A 73 3.66 -8.89 19.30
N ALA A 74 2.94 -9.75 20.02
CA ALA A 74 2.49 -9.40 21.35
C ALA A 74 3.75 -9.21 22.21
N VAL A 75 3.90 -8.02 22.81
CA VAL A 75 4.85 -7.77 23.90
C VAL A 75 4.15 -8.11 25.20
#